data_AF-Q2SER4-F1
#
_entry.id   AF-Q2SER4-F1
#
_cell.length_a   1.000
_cell.length_b   1.000
_cell.length_c   1.000
_cell.angle_alpha   90.00
_cell.angle_beta   90.00
_cell.angle_gamma   90.00
#
_symmetry.space_group_name_H-M   'P 1'
#
loop_
_entity.id
_entity.type
_entity.pdbx_description
1 polymer ?
#
loop_
_entity_poly.entity_id
_entity_poly.type
_entity_poly.pdbx_seq_one_letter_code
_entity_poly.pdbx_strand_id
1 'polypeptide(L)'
;MLNKKKFLTELALKNAALLLVIAPAMILFTLDSMQHMEAGNQSAILAVIGLLMASAIVGIFETTYQKSVLEKPLQRWLAHLTKALLYLGVTELMAIAIAAVGTTYPFWDDPLIWALSPIYLALYLYDCWDGLIAADNLS
;
A
#
# COMPACT_ATOMS: atom_id res chain seq x y z
N MET A 1 -21.61 -19.17 9.15
CA MET A 1 -20.96 -19.24 7.83
C MET A 1 -20.61 -17.84 7.36
N LEU A 2 -19.37 -17.61 6.94
CA LEU A 2 -18.98 -16.36 6.30
C LEU A 2 -19.58 -16.35 4.89
N ASN A 3 -20.40 -15.35 4.59
CA ASN A 3 -20.96 -15.20 3.24
C ASN A 3 -19.92 -14.52 2.34
N LYS A 4 -19.67 -15.08 1.15
CA LYS A 4 -18.81 -14.50 0.10
C LYS A 4 -19.06 -13.00 -0.11
N LYS A 5 -20.32 -12.57 -0.16
CA LYS A 5 -20.70 -11.15 -0.33
C LYS A 5 -20.16 -10.28 0.81
N LYS A 6 -20.21 -10.78 2.05
CA LYS A 6 -19.72 -10.05 3.22
C LYS A 6 -18.21 -9.84 3.14
N PHE A 7 -17.45 -10.89 2.82
CA PHE A 7 -16.00 -10.78 2.66
C PHE A 7 -15.60 -9.83 1.53
N LEU A 8 -16.24 -9.94 0.36
CA LEU A 8 -15.99 -9.02 -0.75
C LEU A 8 -16.31 -7.56 -0.38
N THR A 9 -17.36 -7.34 0.43
CA THR A 9 -17.69 -6.00 0.93
C THR A 9 -16.63 -5.48 1.90
N GLU A 10 -16.14 -6.32 2.82
CA GLU A 10 -15.03 -5.98 3.74
C GLU A 10 -13.74 -5.64 2.97
N LEU A 11 -13.40 -6.44 1.95
CA LEU A 11 -12.26 -6.20 1.06
C LEU A 11 -12.41 -4.88 0.28
N ALA A 12 -13.57 -4.65 -0.33
CA ALA A 12 -13.86 -3.44 -1.10
C ALA A 12 -13.82 -2.20 -0.20
N LEU A 13 -14.38 -2.26 1.01
CA LEU A 13 -14.36 -1.16 1.97
C LEU A 13 -12.92 -0.84 2.40
N LYS A 14 -12.12 -1.88 2.71
CA LYS A 14 -10.70 -1.71 3.04
C LYS A 14 -9.94 -1.06 1.88
N ASN A 15 -10.15 -1.51 0.65
CA ASN A 15 -9.50 -0.95 -0.54
C ASN A 15 -9.93 0.50 -0.81
N ALA A 16 -11.22 0.79 -0.70
CA ALA A 16 -11.74 2.15 -0.85
C ALA A 16 -11.17 3.09 0.22
N ALA A 17 -11.10 2.67 1.48
CA ALA A 17 -10.50 3.46 2.55
C ALA A 17 -9.01 3.72 2.29
N LEU A 18 -8.26 2.71 1.84
CA LEU A 18 -6.84 2.87 1.51
C LEU A 18 -6.64 3.86 0.36
N LEU A 19 -7.37 3.72 -0.74
CA LEU A 19 -7.17 4.53 -1.95
C LEU A 19 -7.74 5.95 -1.86
N LEU A 20 -8.94 6.11 -1.27
CA LEU A 20 -9.68 7.37 -1.33
C LEU A 20 -9.44 8.26 -0.11
N VAL A 21 -8.98 7.69 1.01
CA VAL A 21 -8.82 8.43 2.26
C VAL A 21 -7.37 8.39 2.72
N ILE A 22 -6.82 7.20 2.94
CA ILE A 22 -5.53 7.04 3.58
C ILE A 22 -4.39 7.49 2.66
N ALA A 23 -4.34 7.01 1.42
CA ALA A 23 -3.26 7.36 0.51
C ALA A 23 -3.18 8.87 0.20
N PRO A 24 -4.29 9.56 -0.13
CA PRO A 24 -4.26 11.01 -0.32
C PRO A 24 -3.87 11.76 0.95
N ALA A 25 -4.39 11.36 2.12
CA ALA A 25 -4.06 12.01 3.38
C ALA A 25 -2.57 11.87 3.74
N MET A 26 -1.99 10.67 3.57
CA MET A 26 -0.56 10.43 3.83
C MET A 26 0.29 11.29 2.91
N ILE A 27 0.02 11.29 1.59
CA ILE A 27 0.76 12.13 0.65
C ILE A 27 0.74 13.60 1.08
N LEU A 28 -0.42 14.14 1.47
CA LEU A 28 -0.53 15.53 1.93
C LEU A 28 0.28 15.80 3.20
N PHE A 29 0.15 14.96 4.23
CA PHE A 29 0.85 15.15 5.50
C PHE A 29 2.36 14.95 5.40
N THR A 30 2.81 13.97 4.61
CA THR A 30 4.22 13.67 4.40
C THR A 30 4.90 14.75 3.58
N LEU A 31 4.25 15.24 2.50
CA LEU A 31 4.80 16.32 1.70
C LEU A 31 4.97 17.60 2.53
N ASP A 32 4.01 17.94 3.39
CA ASP A 32 4.10 19.09 4.31
C ASP A 32 5.27 18.96 5.29
N SER A 33 5.41 17.78 5.90
CA SER A 33 6.48 17.49 6.88
C SER A 33 7.89 17.51 6.26
N MET A 34 7.99 17.16 4.98
CA MET A 34 9.27 17.01 4.27
C MET A 34 9.76 18.30 3.59
N GLN A 35 9.00 19.40 3.61
CA GLN A 35 9.36 20.67 2.96
C GLN A 35 10.71 21.27 3.43
N HIS A 36 11.17 20.89 4.62
CA HIS A 36 12.37 21.44 5.25
C HIS A 36 13.55 20.46 5.28
N MET A 37 13.53 19.40 4.47
CA MET A 37 14.59 18.41 4.49
C MET A 37 15.89 18.93 3.86
N GLU A 38 17.01 18.81 4.59
CA GLU A 38 18.34 19.17 4.09
C GLU A 38 18.78 18.24 2.94
N ALA A 39 19.24 18.83 1.83
CA ALA A 39 19.67 18.10 0.64
C ALA A 39 20.82 17.10 0.92
N GLY A 40 21.65 17.35 1.94
CA GLY A 40 22.76 16.46 2.31
C GLY A 40 22.34 15.07 2.75
N ASN A 41 21.09 14.89 3.22
CA ASN A 41 20.58 13.61 3.73
C ASN A 41 19.68 12.86 2.73
N GLN A 42 19.38 13.44 1.57
CA GLN A 42 18.46 12.88 0.58
C GLN A 42 18.87 11.49 0.10
N SER A 43 20.15 11.29 -0.23
CA SER A 43 20.65 10.01 -0.77
C SER A 43 20.59 8.87 0.25
N ALA A 44 20.92 9.16 1.52
CA ALA A 44 20.85 8.19 2.61
C ALA A 44 19.40 7.79 2.90
N ILE A 45 18.48 8.77 2.91
CA ILE A 45 17.05 8.54 3.12
C ILE A 45 16.46 7.69 1.99
N LEU A 46 16.78 8.02 0.73
CA LEU A 46 16.32 7.24 -0.43
C LEU A 46 16.83 5.80 -0.41
N ALA A 47 18.07 5.56 0.02
CA ALA A 47 18.61 4.21 0.15
C ALA A 47 17.86 3.38 1.23
N VAL A 48 17.58 3.99 2.39
CA VAL A 48 16.81 3.34 3.46
C VAL A 48 15.38 3.06 3.01
N ILE A 49 14.74 4.02 2.34
CA ILE A 49 13.39 3.85 1.78
C ILE A 49 13.35 2.72 0.76
N GLY A 50 14.32 2.65 -0.16
CA GLY A 50 14.39 1.57 -1.15
C GLY A 50 14.45 0.19 -0.50
N LEU A 51 15.25 0.04 0.56
CA LEU A 51 15.34 -1.21 1.33
C LEU A 51 14.02 -1.56 2.04
N LEU A 52 13.43 -0.59 2.73
CA LEU A 52 12.16 -0.79 3.45
C LEU A 52 11.01 -1.10 2.49
N MET A 53 10.98 -0.45 1.33
CA MET A 53 9.95 -0.64 0.31
C MET A 53 10.05 -2.03 -0.31
N ALA A 54 11.26 -2.51 -0.60
CA ALA A 54 11.47 -3.89 -1.07
C ALA A 54 10.96 -4.91 -0.05
N SER A 55 11.27 -4.73 1.23
CA SER A 55 10.77 -5.58 2.31
C SER A 55 9.23 -5.56 2.42
N ALA A 56 8.63 -4.37 2.33
CA ALA A 56 7.18 -4.21 2.40
C ALA A 56 6.47 -4.85 1.19
N ILE A 57 7.01 -4.71 -0.02
CA ILE A 57 6.52 -5.35 -1.24
C ILE A 57 6.53 -6.88 -1.08
N VAL A 58 7.65 -7.45 -0.63
CA VAL A 58 7.74 -8.89 -0.34
C VAL A 58 6.69 -9.30 0.70
N GLY A 59 6.54 -8.51 1.77
CA GLY A 59 5.52 -8.73 2.79
C GLY A 59 4.09 -8.78 2.23
N ILE A 60 3.75 -7.93 1.27
CA ILE A 60 2.43 -7.92 0.61
C ILE A 60 2.21 -9.21 -0.17
N PHE A 61 3.20 -9.68 -0.92
CA PHE A 61 3.09 -10.94 -1.69
C PHE A 61 3.06 -12.19 -0.79
N GLU A 62 3.70 -12.16 0.37
CA GLU A 62 3.68 -13.29 1.31
C GLU A 62 2.39 -13.35 2.14
N THR A 63 1.84 -12.19 2.49
CA THR A 63 0.62 -12.06 3.29
C THR A 63 -0.60 -12.21 2.40
N THR A 64 -1.07 -13.45 2.24
CA THR A 64 -2.22 -13.78 1.38
C THR A 64 -3.47 -14.14 2.17
N TYR A 65 -4.64 -13.79 1.62
CA TYR A 65 -5.93 -14.24 2.13
C TYR A 65 -6.08 -15.76 2.00
N GLN A 66 -5.48 -16.36 0.98
CA GLN A 66 -5.50 -17.80 0.72
C GLN A 66 -4.89 -18.63 1.86
N LYS A 67 -3.85 -18.11 2.55
CA LYS A 67 -3.20 -18.79 3.69
C LYS A 67 -3.95 -18.57 5.02
N SER A 68 -5.04 -17.79 5.05
CA SER A 68 -5.73 -17.35 6.26
C SER A 68 -7.07 -18.07 6.48
N VAL A 69 -7.44 -18.39 7.74
CA VAL A 69 -8.77 -18.98 8.04
C VAL A 69 -9.82 -17.87 8.15
N LEU A 70 -10.39 -17.48 7.01
CA LEU A 70 -11.30 -16.34 6.91
C LEU A 70 -12.64 -16.53 7.64
N GLU A 71 -13.05 -17.77 7.88
CA GLU A 71 -14.26 -18.10 8.62
C GLU A 71 -14.22 -17.60 10.07
N LYS A 72 -13.02 -17.58 10.67
CA LYS A 72 -12.80 -17.07 12.02
C LYS A 72 -12.70 -15.54 11.96
N PRO A 73 -13.61 -14.80 12.63
CA PRO A 73 -13.71 -13.34 12.48
C PRO A 73 -12.43 -12.62 12.91
N LEU A 74 -11.75 -13.09 13.97
CA LEU A 74 -10.50 -12.51 14.44
C LEU A 74 -9.38 -12.66 13.41
N GLN A 75 -9.22 -13.86 12.83
CA GLN A 75 -8.17 -14.11 11.84
C GLN A 75 -8.43 -13.32 10.55
N ARG A 76 -9.70 -13.19 10.14
CA ARG A 76 -10.09 -12.36 9.00
C ARG A 76 -9.77 -10.88 9.25
N TRP A 77 -10.12 -10.35 10.42
CA TRP A 77 -9.80 -8.97 10.78
C TRP A 77 -8.29 -8.72 10.81
N LEU A 78 -7.52 -9.65 11.38
CA LEU A 78 -6.06 -9.58 11.37
C LEU A 78 -5.51 -9.60 9.94
N ALA A 79 -6.04 -10.44 9.04
CA ALA A 79 -5.62 -10.46 7.64
C ALA A 79 -5.90 -9.12 6.94
N HIS A 80 -7.10 -8.53 7.12
CA HIS A 80 -7.40 -7.18 6.59
C HIS A 80 -6.48 -6.11 7.18
N LEU A 81 -6.26 -6.13 8.49
CA LEU A 81 -5.45 -5.14 9.18
C LEU A 81 -3.98 -5.23 8.76
N THR A 82 -3.40 -6.42 8.73
CA THR A 82 -2.00 -6.61 8.32
C THR A 82 -1.78 -6.13 6.88
N LYS A 83 -2.64 -6.53 5.94
CA LYS A 83 -2.57 -6.03 4.56
C LYS A 83 -2.73 -4.51 4.52
N ALA A 84 -3.70 -3.94 5.24
CA ALA A 84 -3.88 -2.48 5.28
C ALA A 84 -2.66 -1.73 5.83
N LEU A 85 -2.01 -2.25 6.88
CA LEU A 85 -0.80 -1.66 7.45
C LEU A 85 0.40 -1.74 6.48
N LEU A 86 0.54 -2.84 5.74
CA LEU A 86 1.57 -2.96 4.71
C LEU A 86 1.36 -1.94 3.58
N TYR A 87 0.10 -1.76 3.13
CA TYR A 87 -0.23 -0.71 2.18
C TYR A 87 0.06 0.69 2.71
N LEU A 88 -0.27 0.95 3.97
CA LEU A 88 0.07 2.20 4.65
C LEU A 88 1.57 2.45 4.60
N GLY A 89 2.38 1.46 4.99
CA GLY A 89 3.83 1.55 4.95
C GLY A 89 4.37 1.81 3.54
N VAL A 90 3.89 1.08 2.52
CA VAL A 90 4.33 1.31 1.14
C VAL A 90 3.93 2.71 0.65
N THR A 91 2.70 3.14 0.93
CA THR A 91 2.21 4.47 0.53
C THR A 91 3.07 5.57 1.16
N GLU A 92 3.35 5.44 2.46
CA GLU A 92 4.19 6.40 3.18
C GLU A 92 5.61 6.44 2.59
N LEU A 93 6.22 5.28 2.38
CA LEU A 93 7.56 5.18 1.77
C LEU A 93 7.59 5.81 0.37
N MET A 94 6.54 5.63 -0.43
CA MET A 94 6.41 6.29 -1.74
C MET A 94 6.27 7.80 -1.60
N ALA A 95 5.45 8.28 -0.67
CA ALA A 95 5.28 9.71 -0.41
C ALA A 95 6.59 10.36 0.04
N ILE A 96 7.34 9.73 0.94
CA ILE A 96 8.66 10.21 1.38
C ILE A 96 9.64 10.19 0.19
N ALA A 97 9.63 9.17 -0.67
CA ALA A 97 10.50 9.12 -1.84
C ALA A 97 10.25 10.30 -2.80
N ILE A 98 8.98 10.59 -3.10
CA ILE A 98 8.57 11.73 -3.93
C ILE A 98 8.99 13.05 -3.27
N ALA A 99 8.74 13.19 -1.96
CA ALA A 99 9.13 14.38 -1.22
C ALA A 99 10.65 14.57 -1.17
N ALA A 100 11.41 13.47 -1.09
CA ALA A 100 12.86 13.49 -0.97
C ALA A 100 13.58 13.89 -2.26
N VAL A 101 13.10 13.40 -3.40
CA VAL A 101 13.63 13.80 -4.72
C VAL A 101 13.16 15.20 -5.11
N GLY A 102 11.97 15.59 -4.63
CA GLY A 102 11.28 16.79 -5.08
C GLY A 102 10.63 16.56 -6.44
N THR A 103 9.43 17.10 -6.64
CA THR A 103 8.73 16.97 -7.91
C THR A 103 9.31 17.95 -8.93
N THR A 104 9.65 17.46 -10.13
CA THR A 104 9.89 18.35 -11.27
C THR A 104 8.56 18.98 -11.69
N TYR A 105 8.58 20.26 -12.09
CA TYR A 105 7.43 20.88 -12.73
C TYR A 105 7.56 20.67 -14.24
N PRO A 106 6.57 20.05 -14.93
CA PRO A 106 5.29 19.55 -14.43
C PRO A 106 5.35 18.13 -13.81
N PHE A 107 4.39 17.82 -12.92
CA PHE A 107 4.21 16.50 -12.26
C PHE A 107 4.27 15.29 -13.22
N TRP A 108 3.78 15.47 -14.45
CA TRP A 108 3.75 14.44 -15.47
C TRP A 108 5.12 14.08 -16.05
N ASP A 109 6.13 14.92 -15.85
CA ASP A 109 7.48 14.69 -16.32
C ASP A 109 8.39 14.12 -15.23
N ASP A 110 7.83 13.76 -14.07
CA ASP A 110 8.58 13.17 -12.97
C ASP A 110 8.78 11.64 -13.20
N PRO A 111 10.02 11.19 -13.51
CA PRO A 111 10.29 9.78 -13.78
C PRO A 111 10.00 8.88 -12.57
N LEU A 112 10.11 9.43 -11.35
CA LEU A 112 9.87 8.67 -10.13
C LEU A 112 8.38 8.34 -9.99
N ILE A 113 7.49 9.28 -10.29
CA ILE A 113 6.04 9.03 -10.27
C ILE A 113 5.67 7.93 -11.28
N TRP A 114 6.27 7.94 -12.47
CA TRP A 114 6.08 6.89 -13.47
C TRP A 114 6.65 5.53 -13.06
N ALA A 115 7.67 5.48 -12.22
CA ALA A 115 8.18 4.23 -11.66
C ALA A 115 7.32 3.71 -10.50
N LEU A 116 6.85 4.59 -9.62
CA LEU A 116 6.06 4.23 -8.44
C LEU A 116 4.62 3.83 -8.80
N SER A 117 4.01 4.48 -9.80
CA SER A 117 2.61 4.22 -10.16
C SER A 117 2.34 2.77 -10.59
N PRO A 118 3.15 2.15 -11.48
CA PRO A 118 2.99 0.75 -11.84
C PRO A 118 3.22 -0.20 -10.67
N ILE A 119 4.18 0.10 -9.79
CA ILE A 119 4.44 -0.71 -8.58
C ILE A 119 3.19 -0.69 -7.70
N TYR A 120 2.67 0.50 -7.38
CA TYR A 120 1.49 0.65 -6.54
C TYR A 120 0.26 -0.03 -7.16
N LEU A 121 0.06 0.11 -8.47
CA LEU A 121 -1.01 -0.56 -9.20
C LEU A 121 -0.86 -2.09 -9.16
N ALA A 122 0.35 -2.61 -9.36
CA ALA A 122 0.61 -4.05 -9.32
C ALA A 122 0.30 -4.64 -7.94
N LEU A 123 0.70 -3.95 -6.86
CA LEU A 123 0.34 -4.33 -5.50
C LEU A 123 -1.18 -4.37 -5.36
N TYR A 124 -1.86 -3.28 -5.73
CA TYR A 124 -3.32 -3.16 -5.63
C TYR A 124 -4.06 -4.27 -6.35
N LEU A 125 -3.67 -4.53 -7.61
CA LEU A 125 -4.25 -5.60 -8.41
C LEU A 125 -3.98 -6.96 -7.81
N TYR A 126 -2.78 -7.20 -7.27
CA TYR A 126 -2.44 -8.45 -6.59
C TYR A 126 -3.33 -8.68 -5.37
N ASP A 127 -3.55 -7.67 -4.53
CA ASP A 127 -4.39 -7.82 -3.34
C ASP A 127 -5.86 -8.07 -3.69
N CYS A 128 -6.36 -7.42 -4.74
CA CYS A 128 -7.70 -7.68 -5.27
C CYS A 128 -7.80 -9.11 -5.80
N TRP A 129 -6.81 -9.56 -6.58
CA TRP A 129 -6.79 -10.90 -7.16
C TRP A 129 -6.71 -11.99 -6.09
N ASP A 130 -5.83 -11.84 -5.11
CA ASP A 130 -5.71 -12.75 -3.95
C ASP A 130 -7.02 -12.83 -3.17
N GLY A 131 -7.66 -11.69 -2.91
CA GLY A 131 -8.96 -11.62 -2.27
C GLY A 131 -10.08 -12.29 -3.08
N LEU A 132 -10.10 -12.14 -4.41
CA LEU A 132 -11.09 -12.82 -5.26
C LEU A 132 -10.96 -14.33 -5.20
N ILE A 133 -9.73 -14.87 -5.28
CA ILE A 133 -9.49 -16.31 -5.13
C ILE A 133 -9.96 -16.80 -3.77
N ALA A 134 -9.61 -16.08 -2.70
CA ALA A 134 -10.03 -16.45 -1.36
C ALA A 134 -11.56 -16.40 -1.18
N ALA A 135 -12.24 -15.48 -1.87
CA ALA A 135 -13.69 -15.37 -1.88
C ALA A 135 -14.38 -16.53 -2.62
N ASP A 136 -13.76 -17.07 -3.67
CA ASP A 136 -14.27 -18.24 -4.38
C ASP A 136 -14.19 -19.53 -3.55
N ASN A 137 -13.24 -19.60 -2.62
CA ASN A 137 -13.09 -20.72 -1.67
C ASN A 137 -14.08 -20.67 -0.50
N LEU A 138 -14.84 -19.57 -0.34
CA LEU A 138 -15.87 -19.42 0.68
C LEU A 138 -17.22 -19.85 0.11
N SER A 139 -17.71 -21.01 0.55
CA SER A 139 -18.99 -21.62 0.15
C SER A 139 -20.21 -20.70 0.32
#